data_AF-A0A969TQY1-F1
#
_entry.id   AF-A0A969TQY1-F1
#
_cell.length_a   1.000
_cell.length_b   1.000
_cell.length_c   1.000
_cell.angle_alpha   90.00
_cell.angle_beta   90.00
_cell.angle_gamma   90.00
#
_symmetry.space_group_name_H-M   'P 1'
#
loop_
_entity.id
_entity.type
_entity.pdbx_description
1 polymer ?
#
loop_
_entity_poly.entity_id
_entity_poly.type
_entity_poly.pdbx_seq_one_letter_code
_entity_poly.pdbx_strand_id
1 'polypeptide(L)'
;MNLNILRSPIVHRVKYFIKDKSLEFILQDKLYQSLSLSQSEIKQYRDEFLQSKIIDEINEKLEEFAQNVTGVNKKGYQYKTGAMPLEKGIYLYSIFRKIQPEIAVETGVCNGVSTTFLLLALEKNQKGKLYSIDLPEVVGMDYEEGYFWEGKKGAAIPKDKESGWIIPTYLRNRWELILGKSQDKLPELLEKVKEIDFLCTIANILTIVCGLNLTKPMKSCVKEEY
;
A
#
# COMPACT_ATOMS: atom_id res chain seq x y z
N MET A 1 27.97 -5.61 21.15
CA MET A 1 28.20 -4.87 19.89
C MET A 1 27.28 -3.67 19.88
N ASN A 2 27.85 -2.46 19.99
CA ASN A 2 27.10 -1.21 19.98
C ASN A 2 26.44 -1.04 18.61
N LEU A 3 25.12 -1.22 18.54
CA LEU A 3 24.32 -0.79 17.40
C LEU A 3 24.35 0.74 17.40
N ASN A 4 25.16 1.32 16.52
CA ASN A 4 25.11 2.74 16.21
C ASN A 4 23.69 3.08 15.74
N ILE A 5 22.91 3.69 16.62
CA ILE A 5 21.56 4.17 16.35
C ILE A 5 21.71 5.37 15.40
N LEU A 6 21.65 5.12 14.09
CA LEU A 6 21.41 6.14 13.08
C LEU A 6 20.00 6.71 13.33
N ARG A 7 19.92 7.81 14.08
CA ARG A 7 18.72 8.65 14.13
C ARG A 7 18.53 9.23 12.73
N SER A 8 17.71 8.59 11.90
CA SER A 8 17.35 9.13 10.59
C SER A 8 16.54 10.43 10.78
N PRO A 9 16.97 11.59 10.23
CA PRO A 9 16.24 12.86 10.32
C PRO A 9 14.87 12.85 9.60
N ILE A 10 14.49 11.74 8.97
CA ILE A 10 13.37 11.63 8.03
C ILE A 10 12.00 11.46 8.72
N VAL A 11 11.95 10.96 9.96
CA VAL A 11 10.71 10.67 10.71
C VAL A 11 9.78 11.88 10.88
N HIS A 12 10.34 13.09 10.93
CA HIS A 12 9.56 14.32 11.13
C HIS A 12 8.76 14.76 9.88
N ARG A 13 8.90 14.04 8.76
CA ARG A 13 8.38 14.43 7.44
C ARG A 13 7.21 13.57 6.95
N VAL A 14 6.74 12.61 7.75
CA VAL A 14 5.59 11.75 7.43
C VAL A 14 4.41 12.19 8.29
N LYS A 15 3.33 12.69 7.67
CA LYS A 15 2.13 13.15 8.42
C LYS A 15 1.25 11.98 8.86
N TYR A 16 1.14 10.93 8.05
CA TYR A 16 0.33 9.75 8.37
C TYR A 16 1.04 8.45 7.95
N PHE A 17 0.97 7.42 8.80
CA PHE A 17 1.59 6.12 8.57
C PHE A 17 0.64 4.96 8.91
N ILE A 18 0.48 3.99 8.00
CA ILE A 18 -0.37 2.79 8.21
C ILE A 18 0.43 1.49 7.99
N LYS A 19 0.36 0.58 8.98
CA LYS A 19 0.93 -0.79 8.94
C LYS A 19 -0.18 -1.86 8.82
N ASP A 20 0.00 -2.82 7.93
CA ASP A 20 -1.00 -3.82 7.50
C ASP A 20 -1.52 -4.75 8.63
N LYS A 21 -0.67 -5.18 9.60
CA LYS A 21 -1.09 -6.05 10.71
C LYS A 21 -2.13 -5.44 11.68
N SER A 22 -2.46 -4.17 11.53
CA SER A 22 -3.40 -3.42 12.37
C SER A 22 -4.77 -3.17 11.71
N LEU A 23 -4.96 -3.59 10.45
CA LEU A 23 -6.22 -3.42 9.73
C LEU A 23 -7.41 -4.19 10.34
N GLU A 24 -7.15 -5.16 11.21
CA GLU A 24 -8.21 -6.02 11.78
C GLU A 24 -8.83 -5.52 13.09
N PHE A 25 -8.27 -4.51 13.77
CA PHE A 25 -8.80 -4.12 15.09
C PHE A 25 -8.71 -2.63 15.46
N ILE A 26 -7.91 -1.82 14.76
CA ILE A 26 -7.56 -0.45 15.23
C ILE A 26 -8.04 0.66 14.29
N LEU A 27 -8.35 0.37 13.03
CA LEU A 27 -8.45 1.42 12.00
C LEU A 27 -9.84 2.02 11.74
N GLN A 28 -10.94 1.31 12.02
CA GLN A 28 -12.25 1.83 11.59
C GLN A 28 -12.72 3.02 12.43
N ASP A 29 -12.51 3.00 13.75
CA ASP A 29 -12.98 4.11 14.59
C ASP A 29 -11.85 5.10 14.90
N LYS A 30 -10.68 4.66 15.35
CA LYS A 30 -9.64 5.57 15.84
C LYS A 30 -8.98 6.41 14.74
N LEU A 31 -8.71 5.83 13.57
CA LEU A 31 -8.11 6.59 12.46
C LEU A 31 -9.13 7.57 11.86
N TYR A 32 -10.37 7.14 11.63
CA TYR A 32 -11.45 8.02 11.18
C TYR A 32 -11.70 9.17 12.15
N GLN A 33 -11.72 8.89 13.46
CA GLN A 33 -11.81 9.91 14.50
C GLN A 33 -10.62 10.87 14.45
N SER A 34 -9.39 10.36 14.33
CA SER A 34 -8.19 11.21 14.25
C SER A 34 -8.17 12.12 13.01
N LEU A 35 -8.74 11.64 11.91
CA LEU A 35 -8.89 12.38 10.65
C LEU A 35 -10.17 13.23 10.59
N SER A 36 -10.97 13.23 11.67
CA SER A 36 -12.26 13.91 11.74
C SER A 36 -13.19 13.58 10.56
N LEU A 37 -13.19 12.32 10.11
CA LEU A 37 -14.12 11.81 9.11
C LEU A 37 -15.47 11.52 9.78
N SER A 38 -16.53 12.16 9.31
CA SER A 38 -17.89 11.87 9.77
C SER A 38 -18.43 10.60 9.11
N GLN A 39 -19.45 9.98 9.72
CA GLN A 39 -20.17 8.85 9.10
C GLN A 39 -20.81 9.23 7.75
N SER A 40 -21.24 10.50 7.59
CA SER A 40 -21.75 10.99 6.31
C SER A 40 -20.67 11.08 5.24
N GLU A 41 -19.45 11.51 5.58
CA GLU A 41 -18.32 11.53 4.65
C GLU A 41 -17.89 10.11 4.25
N ILE A 42 -17.82 9.18 5.21
CA ILE A 42 -17.51 7.76 4.92
C ILE A 42 -18.53 7.19 3.94
N LYS A 43 -19.82 7.41 4.21
CA LYS A 43 -20.89 6.95 3.32
C LYS A 43 -20.78 7.58 1.94
N GLN A 44 -20.54 8.90 1.88
CA GLN A 44 -20.37 9.62 0.61
C GLN A 44 -19.21 9.05 -0.21
N TYR A 45 -18.03 8.85 0.39
CA TYR A 45 -16.87 8.31 -0.33
C TYR A 45 -17.06 6.85 -0.75
N ARG A 46 -17.75 6.05 0.07
CA ARG A 46 -18.16 4.70 -0.32
C ARG A 46 -19.07 4.72 -1.55
N ASP A 47 -20.12 5.54 -1.52
CA ASP A 47 -21.07 5.64 -2.62
C ASP A 47 -20.38 6.16 -3.90
N GLU A 48 -19.49 7.15 -3.77
CA GLU A 48 -18.66 7.68 -4.87
C GLU A 48 -17.76 6.60 -5.49
N PHE A 49 -17.12 5.77 -4.66
CA PHE A 49 -16.29 4.65 -5.12
C PHE A 49 -17.12 3.63 -5.89
N LEU A 50 -18.25 3.19 -5.33
CA LEU A 50 -19.12 2.18 -5.95
C LEU A 50 -19.71 2.68 -7.28
N GLN A 51 -20.06 3.96 -7.37
CA GLN A 51 -20.56 4.58 -8.61
C GLN A 51 -19.50 4.73 -9.71
N SER A 52 -18.22 4.72 -9.36
CA SER A 52 -17.14 4.83 -10.36
C SER A 52 -17.01 3.60 -11.28
N LYS A 53 -17.59 2.46 -10.87
CA LYS A 53 -17.48 1.16 -11.57
C LYS A 53 -16.06 0.60 -11.72
N ILE A 54 -15.07 1.21 -11.07
CA ILE A 54 -13.69 0.72 -11.05
C ILE A 54 -13.59 -0.74 -10.56
N ILE A 55 -14.54 -1.16 -9.72
CA ILE A 55 -14.59 -2.52 -9.17
C ILE A 55 -14.88 -3.55 -10.27
N ASP A 56 -15.64 -3.19 -11.30
CA ASP A 56 -15.93 -4.07 -12.43
C ASP A 56 -14.65 -4.30 -13.25
N GLU A 57 -13.89 -3.23 -13.53
CA GLU A 57 -12.58 -3.32 -14.21
C GLU A 57 -11.57 -4.14 -13.41
N ILE A 58 -11.53 -3.96 -12.08
CA ILE A 58 -10.67 -4.76 -11.19
C ILE A 58 -11.09 -6.23 -11.26
N ASN A 59 -12.37 -6.54 -11.13
CA ASN A 59 -12.87 -7.91 -11.15
C ASN A 59 -12.57 -8.61 -12.48
N GLU A 60 -12.73 -7.93 -13.62
CA GLU A 60 -12.34 -8.45 -14.93
C GLU A 60 -10.86 -8.89 -14.95
N LYS A 61 -9.96 -8.06 -14.38
CA LYS A 61 -8.53 -8.40 -14.30
C LYS A 61 -8.21 -9.49 -13.27
N LEU A 62 -8.96 -9.58 -12.19
CA LEU A 62 -8.81 -10.67 -11.22
C LEU A 62 -9.30 -12.01 -11.81
N GLU A 63 -10.33 -11.99 -12.66
CA GLU A 63 -10.77 -13.15 -13.43
C GLU A 63 -9.74 -13.54 -14.49
N GLU A 64 -9.17 -12.56 -15.23
CA GLU A 64 -8.04 -12.80 -16.15
C GLU A 64 -6.87 -13.49 -15.42
N PHE A 65 -6.54 -13.05 -14.21
CA PHE A 65 -5.54 -13.71 -13.38
C PHE A 65 -5.95 -15.15 -13.04
N ALA A 66 -7.17 -15.35 -12.54
CA ALA A 66 -7.64 -16.66 -12.08
C ALA A 66 -7.68 -17.71 -13.21
N GLN A 67 -7.95 -17.29 -14.44
CA GLN A 67 -7.99 -18.18 -15.61
C GLN A 67 -6.59 -18.57 -16.09
N ASN A 68 -5.61 -17.67 -15.97
CA ASN A 68 -4.29 -17.84 -16.60
C ASN A 68 -3.18 -18.20 -15.61
N VAL A 69 -3.39 -18.02 -14.31
CA VAL A 69 -2.39 -18.30 -13.27
C VAL A 69 -2.81 -19.50 -12.44
N THR A 70 -2.02 -20.57 -12.56
CA THR A 70 -2.20 -21.81 -11.80
C THR A 70 -0.86 -22.29 -11.22
N GLY A 71 -0.93 -23.26 -10.31
CA GLY A 71 0.25 -23.88 -9.70
C GLY A 71 0.66 -23.26 -8.37
N VAL A 72 1.86 -23.63 -7.93
CA VAL A 72 2.42 -23.26 -6.63
C VAL A 72 3.82 -22.68 -6.82
N ASN A 73 4.23 -21.82 -5.88
CA ASN A 73 5.63 -21.40 -5.82
C ASN A 73 6.52 -22.47 -5.17
N LYS A 74 7.84 -22.24 -5.15
CA LYS A 74 8.84 -23.16 -4.58
C LYS A 74 8.58 -23.54 -3.11
N LYS A 75 7.84 -22.71 -2.37
CA LYS A 75 7.45 -22.96 -0.97
C LYS A 75 6.13 -23.74 -0.84
N GLY A 76 5.54 -24.18 -1.95
CA GLY A 76 4.29 -24.93 -1.99
C GLY A 76 3.03 -24.07 -1.82
N TYR A 77 3.13 -22.75 -1.83
CA TYR A 77 1.95 -21.89 -1.76
C TYR A 77 1.34 -21.70 -3.15
N GLN A 78 0.03 -21.90 -3.25
CA GLN A 78 -0.73 -21.57 -4.47
C GLN A 78 -0.55 -20.10 -4.85
N TYR A 79 -0.31 -19.85 -6.14
CA TYR A 79 -0.28 -18.49 -6.65
C TYR A 79 -1.64 -17.82 -6.48
N LYS A 80 -1.62 -16.55 -6.06
CA LYS A 80 -2.80 -15.74 -5.84
C LYS A 80 -2.51 -14.27 -6.10
N THR A 81 -3.57 -13.50 -6.29
CA THR A 81 -3.48 -12.07 -6.60
C THR A 81 -2.90 -11.24 -5.45
N GLY A 82 -3.02 -11.73 -4.21
CA GLY A 82 -2.72 -10.92 -3.02
C GLY A 82 -3.65 -9.71 -2.89
N ALA A 83 -4.83 -9.74 -3.54
CA ALA A 83 -5.79 -8.66 -3.51
C ALA A 83 -6.26 -8.36 -2.08
N MET A 84 -6.38 -7.08 -1.78
CA MET A 84 -6.99 -6.59 -0.56
C MET A 84 -8.52 -6.75 -0.62
N PRO A 85 -9.20 -7.07 0.49
CA PRO A 85 -10.66 -7.03 0.56
C PRO A 85 -11.23 -5.66 0.20
N LEU A 86 -12.36 -5.65 -0.53
CA LEU A 86 -13.03 -4.44 -1.03
C LEU A 86 -13.21 -3.37 0.06
N GLU A 87 -13.73 -3.76 1.23
CA GLU A 87 -13.97 -2.85 2.35
C GLU A 87 -12.69 -2.13 2.81
N LYS A 88 -11.57 -2.85 2.90
CA LYS A 88 -10.27 -2.26 3.25
C LYS A 88 -9.79 -1.28 2.18
N GLY A 89 -10.01 -1.62 0.91
CA GLY A 89 -9.74 -0.70 -0.20
C GLY A 89 -10.59 0.58 -0.11
N ILE A 90 -11.89 0.47 0.14
CA ILE A 90 -12.80 1.62 0.30
C ILE A 90 -12.36 2.51 1.47
N TYR A 91 -11.83 1.93 2.54
CA TYR A 91 -11.27 2.72 3.63
C TYR A 91 -10.04 3.52 3.20
N LEU A 92 -9.08 2.90 2.50
CA LEU A 92 -7.92 3.61 1.94
C LEU A 92 -8.33 4.73 0.98
N TYR A 93 -9.29 4.44 0.10
CA TYR A 93 -9.88 5.42 -0.79
C TYR A 93 -10.43 6.64 -0.03
N SER A 94 -11.26 6.39 1.00
CA SER A 94 -11.89 7.43 1.81
C SER A 94 -10.87 8.29 2.56
N ILE A 95 -9.79 7.68 3.06
CA ILE A 95 -8.69 8.42 3.70
C ILE A 95 -8.04 9.37 2.70
N PHE A 96 -7.70 8.91 1.49
CA PHE A 96 -7.10 9.76 0.47
C PHE A 96 -8.03 10.87 0.01
N ARG A 97 -9.34 10.60 -0.09
CA ARG A 97 -10.34 11.63 -0.41
C ARG A 97 -10.44 12.70 0.66
N LYS A 98 -10.30 12.34 1.94
CA LYS A 98 -10.32 13.29 3.06
C LYS A 98 -9.04 14.11 3.14
N ILE A 99 -7.88 13.47 3.16
CA ILE A 99 -6.61 14.15 3.47
C ILE A 99 -5.97 14.81 2.25
N GLN A 100 -6.37 14.40 1.04
CA GLN A 100 -5.92 14.95 -0.24
C GLN A 100 -4.39 15.12 -0.31
N PRO A 101 -3.64 14.01 -0.17
CA PRO A 101 -2.19 14.07 -0.01
C PRO A 101 -1.56 14.64 -1.28
N GLU A 102 -0.56 15.50 -1.13
CA GLU A 102 0.26 15.98 -2.24
C GLU A 102 1.24 14.88 -2.67
N ILE A 103 1.89 14.25 -1.69
CA ILE A 103 2.83 13.14 -1.92
C ILE A 103 2.45 11.96 -1.03
N ALA A 104 2.11 10.85 -1.69
CA ALA A 104 1.88 9.57 -1.05
C ALA A 104 2.92 8.54 -1.48
N VAL A 105 3.29 7.65 -0.56
CA VAL A 105 4.18 6.52 -0.83
C VAL A 105 3.49 5.22 -0.40
N GLU A 106 3.54 4.20 -1.26
CA GLU A 106 3.15 2.84 -0.88
C GLU A 106 4.30 1.85 -1.11
N THR A 107 4.30 0.77 -0.32
CA THR A 107 5.19 -0.38 -0.55
C THR A 107 4.38 -1.66 -0.66
N GLY A 108 4.63 -2.43 -1.73
CA GLY A 108 3.91 -3.67 -2.03
C GLY A 108 2.71 -3.41 -2.94
N VAL A 109 2.93 -3.40 -4.25
CA VAL A 109 1.90 -3.15 -5.28
C VAL A 109 1.30 -4.46 -5.76
N CYS A 110 2.15 -5.46 -6.04
CA CYS A 110 1.77 -6.73 -6.62
C CYS A 110 0.93 -6.52 -7.89
N ASN A 111 -0.29 -7.08 -7.95
CA ASN A 111 -1.17 -6.93 -9.11
C ASN A 111 -1.75 -5.50 -9.24
N GLY A 112 -1.78 -4.69 -8.18
CA GLY A 112 -2.20 -3.28 -8.22
C GLY A 112 -3.59 -2.95 -7.68
N VAL A 113 -4.27 -3.88 -6.99
CA VAL A 113 -5.64 -3.65 -6.47
C VAL A 113 -5.69 -2.43 -5.57
N SER A 114 -4.92 -2.40 -4.48
CA SER A 114 -4.90 -1.25 -3.57
C SER A 114 -4.45 0.04 -4.25
N THR A 115 -3.45 -0.05 -5.13
CA THR A 115 -2.93 1.08 -5.90
C THR A 115 -4.03 1.73 -6.75
N THR A 116 -4.90 0.93 -7.39
CA THR A 116 -6.06 1.44 -8.14
C THR A 116 -7.01 2.25 -7.25
N PHE A 117 -7.26 1.82 -6.01
CA PHE A 117 -8.11 2.58 -5.07
C PHE A 117 -7.45 3.91 -4.69
N LEU A 118 -6.15 3.90 -4.39
CA LEU A 118 -5.40 5.12 -4.04
C LEU A 118 -5.38 6.11 -5.21
N LEU A 119 -5.08 5.63 -6.42
CA LEU A 119 -5.03 6.48 -7.63
C LEU A 119 -6.41 7.02 -8.00
N LEU A 120 -7.48 6.24 -7.85
CA LEU A 120 -8.83 6.74 -8.06
C LEU A 120 -9.15 7.88 -7.09
N ALA A 121 -8.73 7.78 -5.82
CA ALA A 121 -8.93 8.85 -4.86
C ALA A 121 -8.15 10.12 -5.23
N LEU A 122 -6.89 9.99 -5.66
CA LEU A 122 -6.09 11.13 -6.16
C LEU A 122 -6.71 11.76 -7.41
N GLU A 123 -7.24 10.94 -8.31
CA GLU A 123 -7.91 11.42 -9.52
C GLU A 123 -9.18 12.20 -9.18
N LYS A 124 -10.00 11.70 -8.26
CA LYS A 124 -11.20 12.40 -7.76
C LYS A 124 -10.85 13.68 -6.97
N ASN A 125 -9.73 13.69 -6.28
CA ASN A 125 -9.16 14.90 -5.66
C ASN A 125 -8.61 15.89 -6.69
N GLN A 126 -8.32 15.43 -7.92
CA GLN A 126 -7.53 16.15 -8.92
C GLN A 126 -6.17 16.63 -8.39
N LYS A 127 -5.64 15.95 -7.37
CA LYS A 127 -4.48 16.40 -6.60
C LYS A 127 -3.60 15.21 -6.19
N GLY A 128 -2.31 15.50 -6.13
CA GLY A 128 -1.31 14.62 -5.55
C GLY A 128 -0.70 13.61 -6.51
N LYS A 129 0.33 12.95 -6.01
CA LYS A 129 1.09 11.90 -6.70
C LYS A 129 1.38 10.74 -5.76
N LEU A 130 1.23 9.52 -6.28
CA LEU A 130 1.58 8.27 -5.60
C LEU A 130 2.90 7.73 -6.16
N TYR A 131 3.86 7.50 -5.27
CA TYR A 131 5.06 6.72 -5.55
C TYR A 131 4.88 5.33 -4.96
N SER A 132 5.07 4.29 -5.77
CA SER A 132 4.98 2.92 -5.30
C SER A 132 6.32 2.22 -5.43
N ILE A 133 6.69 1.46 -4.40
CA ILE A 133 7.87 0.60 -4.44
C ILE A 133 7.44 -0.86 -4.37
N ASP A 134 7.89 -1.66 -5.32
CA ASP A 134 7.53 -3.07 -5.35
C ASP A 134 8.65 -3.99 -5.84
N LEU A 135 8.62 -5.22 -5.31
CA LEU A 135 9.41 -6.35 -5.78
C LEU A 135 8.47 -7.56 -5.85
N PRO A 136 7.70 -7.72 -6.94
CA PRO A 136 6.74 -8.79 -7.05
C PRO A 136 7.45 -10.14 -7.31
N GLU A 137 6.78 -11.21 -6.90
CA GLU A 137 7.13 -12.55 -7.36
C GLU A 137 6.45 -12.77 -8.71
N VAL A 138 7.19 -13.30 -9.67
CA VAL A 138 6.69 -13.61 -11.01
C VAL A 138 6.40 -15.09 -11.11
N VAL A 139 5.21 -15.44 -11.59
CA VAL A 139 4.75 -16.83 -11.72
C VAL A 139 5.74 -17.65 -12.57
N GLY A 140 6.17 -18.79 -12.04
CA GLY A 140 7.04 -19.73 -12.74
C GLY A 140 8.51 -19.30 -12.81
N MET A 141 8.91 -18.25 -12.08
CA MET A 141 10.31 -17.90 -11.90
C MET A 141 10.85 -18.45 -10.58
N ASP A 142 12.08 -18.94 -10.62
CA ASP A 142 12.81 -19.36 -9.43
C ASP A 142 13.59 -18.20 -8.84
N TYR A 143 13.49 -18.07 -7.51
CA TYR A 143 14.21 -17.07 -6.75
C TYR A 143 15.09 -17.77 -5.71
N GLU A 144 16.25 -17.17 -5.43
CA GLU A 144 17.12 -17.62 -4.34
C GLU A 144 16.42 -17.52 -2.99
N GLU A 145 16.85 -18.35 -2.04
CA GLU A 145 16.34 -18.28 -0.68
C GLU A 145 16.65 -16.91 -0.06
N GLY A 146 15.68 -16.32 0.64
CA GLY A 146 15.82 -14.97 1.21
C GLY A 146 15.66 -13.83 0.20
N TYR A 147 15.35 -14.10 -1.07
CA TYR A 147 15.10 -13.04 -2.06
C TYR A 147 13.93 -12.13 -1.67
N PHE A 148 12.86 -12.74 -1.15
CA PHE A 148 11.69 -12.06 -0.60
C PHE A 148 11.69 -12.06 0.93
N TRP A 149 10.84 -11.20 1.52
CA TRP A 149 10.67 -11.12 2.96
C TRP A 149 10.13 -12.42 3.58
N GLU A 150 10.47 -12.62 4.86
CA GLU A 150 9.99 -13.76 5.64
C GLU A 150 8.46 -13.72 5.80
N GLY A 151 7.80 -14.87 5.64
CA GLY A 151 6.35 -14.99 5.70
C GLY A 151 5.60 -14.64 4.40
N LYS A 152 6.31 -14.30 3.31
CA LYS A 152 5.70 -14.21 1.98
C LYS A 152 5.08 -15.56 1.58
N LYS A 153 3.81 -15.51 1.17
CA LYS A 153 3.02 -16.63 0.60
C LYS A 153 2.94 -16.47 -0.92
N GLY A 154 2.01 -17.14 -1.61
CA GLY A 154 1.93 -17.13 -3.08
C GLY A 154 1.41 -15.85 -3.74
N ALA A 155 1.55 -14.66 -3.16
CA ALA A 155 1.19 -13.42 -3.86
C ALA A 155 2.19 -13.14 -4.99
N ALA A 156 1.71 -13.20 -6.24
CA ALA A 156 2.55 -13.13 -7.44
C ALA A 156 1.84 -12.39 -8.59
N ILE A 157 2.60 -12.03 -9.62
CA ILE A 157 2.11 -11.47 -10.89
C ILE A 157 2.33 -12.46 -12.04
N PRO A 158 1.51 -12.45 -13.10
CA PRO A 158 1.73 -13.30 -14.27
C PRO A 158 3.07 -13.04 -14.96
N LYS A 159 3.60 -14.04 -15.66
CA LYS A 159 4.97 -14.04 -16.23
C LYS A 159 5.25 -12.90 -17.21
N ASP A 160 4.22 -12.47 -17.93
CA ASP A 160 4.24 -11.49 -19.01
C ASP A 160 3.70 -10.12 -18.58
N LYS A 161 3.49 -9.92 -17.27
CA LYS A 161 2.94 -8.69 -16.70
C LYS A 161 3.94 -8.03 -15.77
N GLU A 162 3.73 -6.73 -15.55
CA GLU A 162 4.50 -5.94 -14.60
C GLU A 162 3.73 -5.71 -13.29
N SER A 163 4.42 -5.19 -12.28
CA SER A 163 3.76 -4.74 -11.06
C SER A 163 2.70 -3.67 -11.39
N GLY A 164 1.52 -3.80 -10.79
CA GLY A 164 0.39 -2.90 -11.05
C GLY A 164 -0.27 -3.07 -12.42
N TRP A 165 -0.10 -4.22 -13.09
CA TRP A 165 -0.66 -4.43 -14.43
C TRP A 165 -2.18 -4.27 -14.54
N ILE A 166 -2.93 -4.45 -13.45
CA ILE A 166 -4.40 -4.26 -13.47
C ILE A 166 -4.81 -2.79 -13.40
N ILE A 167 -3.88 -1.89 -13.04
CA ILE A 167 -4.19 -0.47 -12.87
C ILE A 167 -4.57 0.11 -14.24
N PRO A 168 -5.79 0.66 -14.37
CA PRO A 168 -6.23 1.26 -15.63
C PRO A 168 -5.30 2.39 -16.06
N THR A 169 -5.00 2.45 -17.36
CA THR A 169 -4.03 3.40 -17.92
C THR A 169 -4.38 4.85 -17.61
N TYR A 170 -5.68 5.19 -17.60
CA TYR A 170 -6.17 6.54 -17.31
C TYR A 170 -5.90 7.02 -15.87
N LEU A 171 -5.63 6.10 -14.93
CA LEU A 171 -5.26 6.44 -13.55
C LEU A 171 -3.74 6.60 -13.35
N ARG A 172 -2.91 6.18 -14.32
CA ARG A 172 -1.45 6.14 -14.16
C ARG A 172 -0.78 7.51 -14.22
N ASN A 173 -1.48 8.56 -14.65
CA ASN A 173 -0.92 9.92 -14.80
C ASN A 173 -0.38 10.51 -13.50
N ARG A 174 -0.86 10.03 -12.34
CA ARG A 174 -0.44 10.48 -11.00
C ARG A 174 0.44 9.43 -10.29
N TRP A 175 0.99 8.47 -11.02
CA TRP A 175 1.68 7.31 -10.48
C TRP A 175 3.14 7.20 -10.95
N GLU A 176 4.05 6.84 -10.04
CA GLU A 176 5.43 6.48 -10.36
C GLU A 176 5.78 5.17 -9.66
N LEU A 177 6.11 4.13 -10.43
CA LEU A 177 6.54 2.83 -9.93
C LEU A 177 8.07 2.75 -9.88
N ILE A 178 8.60 2.29 -8.74
CA ILE A 178 10.02 2.04 -8.51
C ILE A 178 10.19 0.55 -8.21
N LEU A 179 10.84 -0.17 -9.11
CA LEU A 179 11.11 -1.59 -8.93
C LEU A 179 12.33 -1.81 -8.02
N GLY A 180 12.16 -2.64 -6.99
CA GLY A 180 13.24 -3.03 -6.09
C GLY A 180 12.76 -3.29 -4.67
N LYS A 181 13.70 -3.76 -3.83
CA LYS A 181 13.44 -3.95 -2.40
C LYS A 181 13.16 -2.58 -1.76
N SER A 182 12.07 -2.48 -1.02
CA SER A 182 11.71 -1.23 -0.34
C SER A 182 12.69 -0.86 0.77
N GLN A 183 13.46 -1.81 1.32
CA GLN A 183 14.59 -1.53 2.21
C GLN A 183 15.67 -0.67 1.54
N ASP A 184 15.87 -0.83 0.23
CA ASP A 184 16.91 -0.14 -0.53
C ASP A 184 16.35 1.13 -1.18
N LYS A 185 15.15 1.03 -1.76
CA LYS A 185 14.54 2.10 -2.57
C LYS A 185 13.80 3.16 -1.78
N LEU A 186 13.28 2.82 -0.59
CA LEU A 186 12.59 3.82 0.21
C LEU A 186 13.53 4.92 0.67
N PRO A 187 14.73 4.67 1.25
CA PRO A 187 15.67 5.73 1.60
C PRO A 187 16.00 6.67 0.43
N GLU A 188 16.31 6.13 -0.75
CA GLU A 188 16.57 6.92 -1.97
C GLU A 188 15.38 7.83 -2.33
N LEU A 189 14.16 7.28 -2.28
CA LEU A 189 12.95 8.06 -2.56
C LEU A 189 12.74 9.16 -1.50
N LEU A 190 12.95 8.87 -0.23
CA LEU A 190 12.80 9.83 0.88
C LEU A 190 13.78 11.01 0.78
N GLU A 191 14.93 10.83 0.12
CA GLU A 191 15.85 11.93 -0.18
C GLU A 191 15.35 12.79 -1.35
N LYS A 192 14.71 12.16 -2.35
CA LYS A 192 14.12 12.83 -3.52
C LYS A 192 12.86 13.63 -3.15
N VAL A 193 11.99 13.07 -2.29
CA VAL A 193 10.74 13.73 -1.87
C VAL A 193 10.92 14.40 -0.51
N LYS A 194 10.83 15.73 -0.47
CA LYS A 194 11.14 16.52 0.74
C LYS A 194 10.17 16.27 1.90
N GLU A 195 8.89 16.07 1.62
CA GLU A 195 7.83 15.79 2.60
C GLU A 195 6.87 14.72 2.06
N ILE A 196 6.34 13.87 2.95
CA ILE A 196 5.38 12.82 2.63
C ILE A 196 4.13 13.02 3.50
N ASP A 197 3.00 13.19 2.84
CA ASP A 197 1.73 13.30 3.57
C ASP A 197 1.26 11.93 4.06
N PHE A 198 1.51 10.88 3.29
CA PHE A 198 1.02 9.55 3.61
C PHE A 198 1.97 8.43 3.19
N LEU A 199 2.22 7.47 4.09
CA LEU A 199 2.97 6.25 3.81
C LEU A 199 2.16 5.01 4.23
N CYS A 200 1.86 4.11 3.28
CA CYS A 200 1.24 2.81 3.56
C CYS A 200 2.13 1.63 3.18
N THR A 201 2.14 0.61 4.04
CA THR A 201 2.76 -0.68 3.73
C THR A 201 1.65 -1.70 3.55
N ILE A 202 1.57 -2.32 2.37
CA ILE A 202 0.49 -3.26 2.00
C ILE A 202 0.96 -4.71 2.09
N ALA A 203 2.28 -4.93 2.06
CA ALA A 203 2.88 -6.18 2.46
C ALA A 203 3.16 -6.20 3.98
N ASN A 204 3.15 -7.40 4.56
CA ASN A 204 3.64 -7.70 5.92
C ASN A 204 5.15 -7.45 6.06
N ILE A 205 5.59 -6.21 5.88
CA ILE A 205 6.98 -5.82 6.10
C ILE A 205 7.08 -5.34 7.53
N LEU A 206 7.44 -6.28 8.42
CA LEU A 206 7.71 -5.97 9.83
C LEU A 206 8.88 -4.99 9.97
N THR A 207 9.76 -4.93 8.96
CA THR A 207 11.17 -4.53 9.10
C THR A 207 11.49 -3.07 8.74
N ILE A 208 10.75 -2.43 7.81
CA ILE A 208 11.13 -1.08 7.32
C ILE A 208 10.90 0.00 8.39
N VAL A 209 9.89 -0.18 9.24
CA VAL A 209 9.52 0.77 10.29
C VAL A 209 10.51 0.73 11.47
N CYS A 210 11.08 -0.44 11.75
CA CYS A 210 12.04 -0.61 12.85
C CYS A 210 13.39 0.07 12.55
N GLY A 211 13.81 0.12 11.28
CA GLY A 211 15.01 0.86 10.85
C GLY A 211 14.81 2.38 10.78
N LEU A 212 13.57 2.85 10.61
CA LEU A 212 13.25 4.27 10.47
C LEU A 212 12.91 4.95 11.81
N ASN A 213 12.77 4.26 12.94
CA ASN A 213 12.41 4.87 14.23
C ASN A 213 11.09 5.69 14.17
N LEU A 214 10.09 5.20 13.44
CA LEU A 214 8.72 5.73 13.42
C LEU A 214 7.93 5.42 14.72
N THR A 215 8.63 5.05 15.81
CA THR A 215 8.06 4.60 17.09
C THR A 215 7.66 5.72 18.03
N LYS A 216 7.87 7.00 17.66
CA LYS A 216 7.24 8.10 18.40
C LYS A 216 5.84 8.33 17.82
N PRO A 217 4.76 8.09 18.59
CA PRO A 217 3.46 8.61 18.20
C PRO A 217 3.62 10.12 17.96
N MET A 218 3.13 10.59 16.82
CA MET A 218 2.83 12.02 16.66
C MET A 218 2.00 12.41 17.88
N LYS A 219 2.47 13.41 18.63
CA LYS A 219 1.88 13.84 19.89
C LYS A 219 0.40 14.22 19.70
N SER A 220 -0.50 13.26 19.90
CA SER A 220 -1.82 13.44 20.50
C SER A 220 -2.52 12.08 20.62
N CYS A 221 -2.85 11.71 21.87
CA CYS A 221 -3.78 10.65 22.30
C CYS A 221 -3.29 9.22 21.99
N VAL A 222 -2.98 8.35 22.96
CA VAL A 222 -3.77 7.94 24.15
C VAL A 222 -2.78 7.45 25.21
N LYS A 223 -3.01 7.81 26.49
CA LYS A 223 -2.27 7.23 27.62
C LYS A 223 -2.62 5.74 27.73
N GLU A 224 -1.62 4.88 27.71
CA GLU A 224 -1.76 3.48 28.10
C GLU A 224 -2.06 3.42 29.61
N GLU A 225 -3.18 2.81 29.98
CA GLU A 225 -3.35 2.19 31.28
C GLU A 225 -3.35 0.67 31.08
N TYR A 226 -2.70 0.02 32.05
CA TYR A 226 -2.10 -1.31 32.07
C TYR A 226 -3.00 -2.49 31.70
#